data_AF-A0A7D9IP59-F1
#
_entry.id   AF-A0A7D9IP59-F1
#
_cell.length_a   1.000
_cell.length_b   1.000
_cell.length_c   1.000
_cell.angle_alpha   90.00
_cell.angle_beta   90.00
_cell.angle_gamma   90.00
#
_symmetry.space_group_name_H-M   'P 1'
#
loop_
_entity.id
_entity.type
_entity.pdbx_description
1 polymer ?
#
loop_
_entity_poly.entity_id
_entity_poly.type
_entity_poly.pdbx_seq_one_letter_code
_entity_poly.pdbx_strand_id
1 'polypeptide(L)'
;QLDISSLSPKTAIKIFNGVISPILLYNSEVWGAYQKNDYNKWDNSQTEKAHLRFCKLYLGVNRKATNTACRAELGKFPLLITIQKNIINYLKHILELPDTTIVKQALFVSRDLYKNGKESFYSNAMNMLKLYYSQDDETTNIEIALRNIDTKTIVNGIKEKYVEFWKHKITKSPKLSFFCQFKKDYKLEDYLHLIKNPIQRKNFSKFRISNHKLEIEYGRYKNIPREQRLCKLCNSGEVEDEFHVAFACKT
;
A
#
# COMPACT_ATOMS: atom_id res chain seq x y z
N GLN A 1 26.50 -8.70 4.06
CA GLN A 1 25.18 -8.32 3.49
C GLN A 1 24.66 -7.12 4.28
N LEU A 2 24.21 -6.04 3.64
CA LEU A 2 23.82 -4.81 4.34
C LEU A 2 22.51 -5.03 5.13
N ASP A 3 22.54 -4.91 6.46
CA ASP A 3 21.34 -5.02 7.27
C ASP A 3 20.55 -3.70 7.24
N ILE A 4 19.64 -3.58 6.26
CA ILE A 4 18.76 -2.40 6.06
C ILE A 4 17.96 -2.07 7.32
N SER A 5 17.66 -3.06 8.15
CA SER A 5 16.84 -2.88 9.35
C SER A 5 17.61 -2.23 10.52
N SER A 6 18.93 -2.13 10.45
CA SER A 6 19.76 -1.38 11.41
C SER A 6 19.67 0.13 11.19
N LEU A 7 19.35 0.55 9.97
CA LEU A 7 19.30 1.95 9.57
C LEU A 7 18.11 2.69 10.20
N SER A 8 18.23 4.02 10.25
CA SER A 8 17.09 4.87 10.55
C SER A 8 15.98 4.63 9.50
N PRO A 9 14.69 4.71 9.89
CA PRO A 9 13.59 4.51 8.95
C PRO A 9 13.67 5.45 7.74
N LYS A 10 14.00 6.73 7.98
CA LYS A 10 14.17 7.75 6.94
C LYS A 10 15.28 7.38 5.96
N THR A 11 16.41 6.88 6.46
CA THR A 11 17.54 6.46 5.61
C THR A 11 17.18 5.23 4.79
N ALA A 12 16.60 4.19 5.39
CA ALA A 12 16.18 2.99 4.68
C ALA A 12 15.16 3.30 3.57
N ILE A 13 14.18 4.16 3.88
CA ILE A 13 13.19 4.66 2.94
C ILE A 13 13.86 5.45 1.81
N LYS A 14 14.83 6.31 2.12
CA LYS A 14 15.57 7.11 1.12
C LYS A 14 16.34 6.20 0.16
N ILE A 15 16.98 5.15 0.67
CA ILE A 15 17.68 4.14 -0.15
C ILE A 15 16.68 3.42 -1.07
N PHE A 16 15.55 2.96 -0.53
CA PHE A 16 14.53 2.32 -1.36
C PHE A 16 14.05 3.24 -2.48
N ASN A 17 13.71 4.49 -2.13
CA ASN A 17 13.23 5.48 -3.09
C ASN A 17 14.28 5.88 -4.13
N GLY A 18 15.56 5.95 -3.76
CA GLY A 18 16.63 6.38 -4.65
C GLY A 18 17.21 5.28 -5.54
N VAL A 19 17.14 4.01 -5.08
CA VAL A 19 17.83 2.90 -5.75
C VAL A 19 16.84 1.89 -6.33
N ILE A 20 15.80 1.52 -5.59
CA ILE A 20 14.90 0.42 -5.96
C ILE A 20 13.69 0.94 -6.72
N SER A 21 13.04 1.98 -6.20
CA SER A 21 11.85 2.57 -6.84
C SER A 21 12.08 2.97 -8.31
N PRO A 22 13.21 3.58 -8.72
CA PRO A 22 13.42 3.94 -10.12
C PRO A 22 13.42 2.72 -11.06
N ILE A 23 14.02 1.62 -10.61
CA ILE A 23 14.04 0.35 -11.37
C ILE A 23 12.62 -0.20 -11.50
N LEU A 24 11.86 -0.19 -10.40
CA LEU A 24 10.49 -0.73 -10.38
C LEU A 24 9.47 0.14 -11.14
N LEU A 25 9.76 1.43 -11.32
CA LEU A 25 8.89 2.42 -11.93
C LEU A 25 9.31 2.81 -13.35
N TYR A 26 10.36 2.18 -13.89
CA TYR A 26 10.85 2.46 -15.23
C TYR A 26 9.74 2.26 -16.26
N ASN A 27 9.44 3.31 -17.04
CA ASN A 27 8.39 3.34 -18.07
C ASN A 27 6.97 2.98 -17.56
N SER A 28 6.73 3.20 -16.26
CA SER A 28 5.46 2.87 -15.59
C SER A 28 4.26 3.66 -16.11
N GLU A 29 4.51 4.80 -16.73
CA GLU A 29 3.53 5.62 -17.44
C GLU A 29 2.89 4.92 -18.64
N VAL A 30 3.56 3.94 -19.26
CA VAL A 30 3.03 3.17 -20.39
C VAL A 30 2.46 1.83 -19.92
N TRP A 31 3.27 0.95 -19.34
CA TRP A 31 2.81 -0.40 -18.97
C TRP A 31 1.83 -0.37 -17.79
N GLY A 32 1.90 0.65 -16.94
CA GLY A 32 1.03 0.78 -15.77
C GLY A 32 -0.44 0.92 -16.13
N ALA A 33 -0.76 1.46 -17.30
CA ALA A 33 -2.14 1.59 -17.76
C ALA A 33 -2.84 0.22 -17.87
N TYR A 34 -2.10 -0.84 -18.18
CA TYR A 34 -2.65 -2.20 -18.33
C TYR A 34 -2.78 -2.96 -17.00
N GLN A 35 -2.44 -2.33 -15.87
CA GLN A 35 -2.66 -2.95 -14.56
C GLN A 35 -4.11 -2.76 -14.10
N LYS A 36 -4.71 -3.86 -13.62
CA LYS A 36 -6.07 -3.83 -13.09
C LYS A 36 -6.14 -2.97 -11.83
N ASN A 37 -7.05 -2.00 -11.81
CA ASN A 37 -7.25 -1.11 -10.66
C ASN A 37 -8.16 -1.75 -9.59
N ASP A 38 -7.68 -2.83 -8.97
CA ASP A 38 -8.37 -3.55 -7.90
C ASP A 38 -7.50 -3.61 -6.65
N TYR A 39 -7.86 -2.83 -5.62
CA TYR A 39 -7.10 -2.75 -4.37
C TYR A 39 -6.84 -4.10 -3.71
N ASN A 40 -7.70 -5.11 -3.90
CA ASN A 40 -7.50 -6.44 -3.34
C ASN A 40 -6.40 -7.21 -4.06
N LYS A 41 -6.14 -6.88 -5.33
CA LYS A 41 -5.16 -7.55 -6.19
C LYS A 41 -3.87 -6.75 -6.39
N TRP A 42 -3.81 -5.50 -5.93
CA TRP A 42 -2.62 -4.65 -6.02
C TRP A 42 -1.33 -5.36 -5.54
N ASP A 43 -1.43 -6.06 -4.41
CA ASP A 43 -0.34 -6.80 -3.79
C ASP A 43 0.20 -7.96 -4.64
N ASN A 44 -0.52 -8.38 -5.69
CA ASN A 44 -0.11 -9.47 -6.57
C ASN A 44 0.88 -9.02 -7.65
N SER A 45 0.94 -7.70 -7.93
CA SER A 45 1.88 -7.15 -8.90
C SER A 45 3.33 -7.36 -8.44
N GLN A 46 4.25 -7.55 -9.40
CA GLN A 46 5.67 -7.75 -9.07
C GLN A 46 6.27 -6.52 -8.39
N THR A 47 5.85 -5.32 -8.81
CA THR A 47 6.24 -4.04 -8.22
C THR A 47 5.85 -3.96 -6.75
N GLU A 48 4.61 -4.31 -6.38
CA GLU A 48 4.19 -4.31 -4.98
C GLU A 48 4.82 -5.45 -4.17
N LYS A 49 5.08 -6.62 -4.77
CA LYS A 49 5.80 -7.70 -4.09
C LYS A 49 7.20 -7.27 -3.67
N ALA A 50 7.92 -6.56 -4.53
CA ALA A 50 9.24 -6.02 -4.22
C ALA A 50 9.17 -4.95 -3.11
N HIS A 51 8.21 -4.03 -3.21
CA HIS A 51 7.96 -3.01 -2.18
C HIS A 51 7.59 -3.63 -0.82
N LEU A 52 6.69 -4.60 -0.79
CA LEU A 52 6.29 -5.32 0.42
C LEU A 52 7.44 -6.13 1.02
N ARG A 53 8.29 -6.72 0.18
CA ARG A 53 9.50 -7.41 0.64
C ARG A 53 10.42 -6.44 1.38
N PHE A 54 10.60 -5.23 0.86
CA PHE A 54 11.32 -4.17 1.57
C PHE A 54 10.67 -3.83 2.91
N CYS A 55 9.35 -3.59 2.94
CA CYS A 55 8.63 -3.27 4.18
C CYS A 55 8.81 -4.35 5.25
N LYS A 56 8.63 -5.62 4.87
CA LYS A 56 8.74 -6.77 5.80
C LYS A 56 10.17 -6.98 6.28
N LEU A 57 11.15 -6.83 5.38
CA LEU A 57 12.57 -6.94 5.73
C LEU A 57 12.97 -5.86 6.74
N TYR A 58 12.56 -4.61 6.51
CA TYR A 58 12.87 -3.50 7.41
C TYR A 58 12.27 -3.70 8.82
N LEU A 59 10.99 -4.07 8.88
CA LEU A 59 10.28 -4.33 10.15
C LEU A 59 10.75 -5.63 10.84
N GLY A 60 11.52 -6.47 10.15
CA GLY A 60 12.01 -7.75 10.67
C GLY A 60 10.90 -8.79 10.88
N VAL A 61 9.81 -8.70 10.11
CA VAL A 61 8.64 -9.58 10.23
C VAL A 61 8.68 -10.68 9.18
N ASN A 62 7.97 -11.79 9.43
CA ASN A 62 8.02 -12.92 8.51
C ASN A 62 7.27 -12.65 7.18
N ARG A 63 7.50 -13.50 6.17
CA ARG A 63 6.87 -13.36 4.84
C ARG A 63 5.34 -13.47 4.87
N LYS A 64 4.77 -14.13 5.87
CA LYS A 64 3.32 -14.31 6.06
C LYS A 64 2.67 -13.16 6.87
N ALA A 65 3.45 -12.17 7.32
CA ALA A 65 2.93 -11.01 8.02
C ALA A 65 1.94 -10.22 7.13
N THR A 66 0.97 -9.58 7.77
CA THR A 66 -0.12 -8.88 7.08
C THR A 66 0.42 -7.70 6.28
N ASN A 67 0.31 -7.76 4.96
CA ASN A 67 0.87 -6.79 4.02
C ASN A 67 0.45 -5.34 4.31
N THR A 68 -0.84 -5.13 4.56
CA THR A 68 -1.41 -3.80 4.79
C THR A 68 -0.90 -3.17 6.08
N ALA A 69 -0.73 -3.96 7.15
CA ALA A 69 -0.13 -3.50 8.40
C ALA A 69 1.34 -3.12 8.19
N CYS A 70 2.11 -3.95 7.47
CA CYS A 70 3.54 -3.67 7.20
C CYS A 70 3.75 -2.36 6.44
N ARG A 71 2.93 -2.08 5.42
CA ARG A 71 2.99 -0.81 4.67
C ARG A 71 2.58 0.38 5.53
N ALA A 72 1.51 0.22 6.31
CA ALA A 72 0.98 1.26 7.17
C ALA A 72 1.94 1.65 8.29
N GLU A 73 2.63 0.69 8.92
CA GLU A 73 3.69 0.93 9.91
C GLU A 73 4.76 1.90 9.38
N LEU A 74 5.13 1.77 8.10
CA LEU A 74 6.10 2.64 7.43
C LEU A 74 5.50 3.92 6.83
N GLY A 75 4.18 4.11 6.92
CA GLY A 75 3.46 5.19 6.24
C GLY A 75 3.64 5.17 4.72
N LYS A 76 3.81 3.98 4.13
CA LYS A 76 4.11 3.83 2.70
C LYS A 76 2.90 3.39 1.91
N PHE A 77 2.50 4.26 0.99
CA PHE A 77 1.52 3.97 -0.03
C PHE A 77 2.06 2.94 -1.04
N PRO A 78 1.19 2.15 -1.67
CA PRO A 78 1.53 1.34 -2.83
C PRO A 78 2.25 2.17 -3.90
N LEU A 79 3.28 1.58 -4.52
CA LEU A 79 3.93 2.13 -5.70
C LEU A 79 2.95 2.29 -6.86
N LEU A 80 1.87 1.50 -6.91
CA LEU A 80 0.74 1.67 -7.84
C LEU A 80 0.19 3.10 -7.87
N ILE A 81 0.14 3.81 -6.72
CA ILE A 81 -0.29 5.22 -6.72
C ILE A 81 0.73 6.11 -7.45
N THR A 82 2.02 5.77 -7.37
CA THR A 82 3.08 6.47 -8.13
C THR A 82 3.01 6.16 -9.62
N ILE A 83 2.72 4.91 -9.98
CA ILE A 83 2.47 4.49 -11.37
C ILE A 83 1.30 5.29 -11.95
N GLN A 84 0.17 5.38 -11.22
CA GLN A 84 -0.99 6.17 -11.63
C GLN A 84 -0.65 7.65 -11.82
N LYS A 85 0.15 8.24 -10.91
CA LYS A 85 0.69 9.59 -11.07
C LYS A 85 1.50 9.74 -12.37
N ASN A 86 2.36 8.78 -12.69
CA ASN A 86 3.20 8.82 -13.90
C ASN A 86 2.35 8.73 -15.16
N ILE A 87 1.33 7.87 -15.20
CA ILE A 87 0.35 7.79 -16.30
C ILE A 87 -0.35 9.14 -16.51
N ILE A 88 -0.83 9.77 -15.42
CA ILE A 88 -1.51 11.08 -15.49
C ILE A 88 -0.59 12.15 -16.08
N ASN A 89 0.64 12.24 -15.57
CA ASN A 89 1.62 13.23 -16.05
C ASN A 89 1.99 12.99 -17.51
N TYR A 90 2.15 11.73 -17.90
CA TYR A 90 2.45 11.36 -19.28
C TYR A 90 1.30 11.70 -20.23
N LEU A 91 0.05 11.41 -19.84
CA LEU A 91 -1.12 11.81 -20.62
C LEU A 91 -1.18 13.33 -20.83
N LYS A 92 -1.02 14.12 -19.76
CA LYS A 92 -0.97 15.58 -19.85
C LYS A 92 0.09 16.06 -20.84
N HIS A 93 1.29 15.52 -20.71
CA HIS A 93 2.40 15.84 -21.61
C HIS A 93 2.06 15.51 -23.07
N ILE A 94 1.55 14.31 -23.37
CA ILE A 94 1.21 13.93 -24.75
C ILE A 94 0.11 14.83 -25.32
N LEU A 95 -0.87 15.23 -24.51
CA LEU A 95 -1.96 16.11 -24.94
C LEU A 95 -1.48 17.51 -25.36
N GLU A 96 -0.32 17.95 -24.84
CA GLU A 96 0.32 19.24 -25.14
C GLU A 96 1.29 19.18 -26.33
N LEU A 97 1.76 17.98 -26.72
CA LEU A 97 2.69 17.82 -27.85
C LEU A 97 2.05 18.24 -29.18
N PRO A 98 2.83 18.58 -30.22
CA PRO A 98 2.32 18.76 -31.57
C PRO A 98 1.72 17.47 -32.14
N ASP A 99 0.65 17.60 -32.94
CA ASP A 99 -0.05 16.47 -33.59
C ASP A 99 0.83 15.69 -34.58
N THR A 100 1.96 16.28 -34.99
CA THR A 100 2.98 15.63 -35.84
C THR A 100 3.85 14.64 -35.08
N THR A 101 3.84 14.65 -33.74
CA THR A 101 4.68 13.78 -32.93
C THR A 101 4.14 12.35 -32.93
N ILE A 102 5.02 11.36 -33.16
CA ILE A 102 4.66 9.94 -33.22
C ILE A 102 3.88 9.50 -31.96
N VAL A 103 4.28 9.97 -30.78
CA VAL A 103 3.61 9.61 -29.52
C VAL A 103 2.16 10.13 -29.47
N LYS A 104 1.91 11.34 -29.97
CA LYS A 104 0.56 11.91 -30.02
C LYS A 104 -0.31 11.22 -31.07
N GLN A 105 0.28 10.88 -32.22
CA GLN A 105 -0.38 10.04 -33.23
C GLN A 105 -0.75 8.66 -32.67
N ALA A 106 0.15 8.02 -31.91
CA ALA A 106 -0.14 6.76 -31.23
C ALA A 106 -1.29 6.88 -30.21
N LEU A 107 -1.38 8.01 -29.49
CA LEU A 107 -2.52 8.31 -28.63
C LEU A 107 -3.83 8.42 -29.44
N PHE A 108 -3.82 9.08 -30.60
CA PHE A 108 -4.99 9.16 -31.48
C PHE A 108 -5.42 7.79 -31.98
N VAL A 109 -4.49 6.95 -32.44
CA VAL A 109 -4.79 5.56 -32.81
C VAL A 109 -5.39 4.79 -31.63
N SER A 110 -4.82 4.93 -30.43
CA SER A 110 -5.35 4.30 -29.23
C SER A 110 -6.77 4.79 -28.89
N ARG A 111 -7.06 6.07 -29.11
CA ARG A 111 -8.40 6.65 -28.90
C ARG A 111 -9.40 6.14 -29.92
N ASP A 112 -9.00 5.97 -31.18
CA ASP A 112 -9.86 5.42 -32.21
C ASP A 112 -10.15 3.93 -31.99
N LEU A 113 -9.19 3.17 -31.46
CA LEU A 113 -9.44 1.80 -30.98
C LEU A 113 -10.51 1.79 -29.88
N TYR A 114 -10.42 2.70 -28.91
CA TYR A 114 -11.42 2.80 -27.84
C TYR A 114 -12.83 3.14 -28.36
N LYS A 115 -12.93 4.08 -29.31
CA LYS A 115 -14.22 4.41 -29.97
C LYS A 115 -14.82 3.21 -30.69
N ASN A 116 -13.98 2.32 -31.23
CA ASN A 116 -14.39 1.08 -31.86
C ASN A 116 -14.58 -0.08 -30.87
N GLY A 117 -14.66 0.19 -29.56
CA GLY A 117 -14.92 -0.81 -28.52
C GLY A 117 -13.73 -1.73 -28.21
N LYS A 118 -12.51 -1.40 -28.66
CA LYS A 118 -11.31 -2.20 -28.42
C LYS A 118 -10.54 -1.68 -27.21
N GLU A 119 -9.95 -2.60 -26.45
CA GLU A 119 -9.03 -2.27 -25.36
C GLU A 119 -7.76 -1.62 -25.93
N SER A 120 -7.32 -0.54 -25.30
CA SER A 120 -6.17 0.25 -25.72
C SER A 120 -5.55 1.00 -24.52
N PHE A 121 -4.41 1.65 -24.73
CA PHE A 121 -3.80 2.50 -23.70
C PHE A 121 -4.77 3.58 -23.22
N TYR A 122 -5.40 4.28 -24.17
CA TYR A 122 -6.40 5.33 -23.91
C TYR A 122 -7.58 4.79 -23.10
N SER A 123 -8.19 3.66 -23.50
CA SER A 123 -9.33 3.09 -22.77
C SER A 123 -8.98 2.79 -21.32
N ASN A 124 -7.81 2.20 -21.10
CA ASN A 124 -7.38 1.78 -19.78
C ASN A 124 -7.04 2.97 -18.87
N ALA A 125 -6.39 3.99 -19.42
CA ALA A 125 -6.11 5.21 -18.68
C ALA A 125 -7.38 5.99 -18.35
N MET A 126 -8.36 6.06 -19.27
CA MET A 126 -9.66 6.69 -18.99
C MET A 126 -10.44 5.92 -17.93
N ASN A 127 -10.49 4.59 -18.00
CA ASN A 127 -11.15 3.76 -16.99
C ASN A 127 -10.52 3.92 -15.60
N MET A 128 -9.19 4.03 -15.53
CA MET A 128 -8.49 4.34 -14.29
C MET A 128 -8.93 5.70 -13.74
N LEU A 129 -9.01 6.74 -14.57
CA LEU A 129 -9.38 8.09 -14.16
C LEU A 129 -10.84 8.18 -13.70
N LYS A 130 -11.77 7.51 -14.40
CA LYS A 130 -13.20 7.46 -14.02
C LYS A 130 -13.45 6.98 -12.59
N LEU A 131 -12.53 6.21 -12.01
CA LEU A 131 -12.64 5.77 -10.60
C LEU A 131 -12.39 6.90 -9.59
N TYR A 132 -11.82 8.02 -10.03
CA TYR A 132 -11.44 9.15 -9.18
C TYR A 132 -12.25 10.42 -9.47
N TYR A 133 -12.83 10.56 -10.67
CA TYR A 133 -13.80 11.60 -10.99
C TYR A 133 -15.24 11.15 -10.68
N SER A 134 -16.09 12.09 -10.26
CA SER A 134 -17.52 11.83 -10.05
C SER A 134 -18.21 11.51 -11.38
N GLN A 135 -19.20 10.61 -11.33
CA GLN A 135 -20.03 10.18 -12.46
C GLN A 135 -21.02 11.25 -12.94
N ASP A 136 -21.21 12.34 -12.19
CA ASP A 136 -22.28 13.33 -12.41
C ASP A 136 -22.07 14.26 -13.61
N ASP A 137 -21.05 14.02 -14.43
CA ASP A 137 -20.75 14.88 -15.58
C ASP A 137 -20.41 14.03 -16.81
N GLU A 138 -21.44 13.36 -17.35
CA GLU A 138 -21.40 12.69 -18.67
C GLU A 138 -20.90 13.63 -19.79
N THR A 139 -20.91 14.95 -19.54
CA THR A 139 -20.51 16.02 -20.45
C THR A 139 -19.06 16.49 -20.31
N THR A 140 -18.34 16.15 -19.23
CA THR A 140 -16.96 16.60 -19.07
C THR A 140 -16.01 15.70 -19.84
N ASN A 141 -15.54 16.20 -20.99
CA ASN A 141 -14.44 15.60 -21.74
C ASN A 141 -13.24 15.43 -20.79
N ILE A 142 -12.96 14.19 -20.37
CA ILE A 142 -11.89 13.86 -19.41
C ILE A 142 -10.55 14.45 -19.84
N GLU A 143 -10.29 14.58 -21.14
CA GLU A 143 -9.08 15.25 -21.65
C GLU A 143 -9.02 16.75 -21.27
N ILE A 144 -10.15 17.46 -21.30
CA ILE A 144 -10.25 18.86 -20.88
C ILE A 144 -10.05 18.97 -19.37
N ALA A 145 -10.72 18.11 -18.59
CA ALA A 145 -10.54 18.07 -17.14
C ALA A 145 -9.07 17.79 -16.75
N LEU A 146 -8.43 16.85 -17.44
CA LEU A 146 -7.02 16.50 -17.25
C LEU A 146 -6.10 17.70 -17.50
N ARG A 147 -6.35 18.52 -18.53
CA ARG A 147 -5.51 19.71 -18.82
C ARG A 147 -5.57 20.74 -17.70
N ASN A 148 -6.72 20.90 -17.05
CA ASN A 148 -6.96 22.01 -16.12
C ASN A 148 -6.70 21.64 -14.65
N ILE A 149 -6.83 20.37 -14.29
CA ILE A 149 -6.68 19.93 -12.89
C ILE A 149 -5.22 19.74 -12.51
N ASP A 150 -4.84 20.08 -11.28
CA ASP A 150 -3.51 19.76 -10.76
C ASP A 150 -3.36 18.23 -10.52
N THR A 151 -2.23 17.66 -10.95
CA THR A 151 -1.94 16.23 -10.72
C THR A 151 -1.89 15.93 -9.21
N LYS A 152 -1.43 16.88 -8.39
CA LYS A 152 -1.38 16.70 -6.93
C LYS A 152 -2.77 16.47 -6.35
N THR A 153 -3.78 17.21 -6.82
CA THR A 153 -5.17 17.07 -6.39
C THR A 153 -5.70 15.68 -6.68
N ILE A 154 -5.51 15.17 -7.91
CA ILE A 154 -5.91 13.80 -8.26
C ILE A 154 -5.20 12.78 -7.35
N VAL A 155 -3.87 12.89 -7.22
CA VAL A 155 -3.07 11.94 -6.43
C VAL A 155 -3.45 11.96 -4.95
N ASN A 156 -3.83 13.11 -4.40
CA ASN A 156 -4.34 13.20 -3.03
C ASN A 156 -5.68 12.48 -2.90
N GLY A 157 -6.62 12.67 -3.83
CA GLY A 157 -7.88 11.92 -3.86
C GLY A 157 -7.67 10.40 -3.97
N ILE A 158 -6.70 9.95 -4.78
CA ILE A 158 -6.32 8.53 -4.86
C ILE A 158 -5.84 8.02 -3.49
N LYS A 159 -4.98 8.79 -2.81
CA LYS A 159 -4.46 8.42 -1.48
C LYS A 159 -5.57 8.38 -0.43
N GLU A 160 -6.50 9.32 -0.45
CA GLU A 160 -7.64 9.37 0.47
C GLU A 160 -8.51 8.11 0.31
N LYS A 161 -8.93 7.78 -0.91
CA LYS A 161 -9.66 6.53 -1.20
C LYS A 161 -8.89 5.28 -0.77
N TYR A 162 -7.57 5.29 -0.92
CA TYR A 162 -6.74 4.18 -0.44
C TYR A 162 -6.70 4.10 1.10
N VAL A 163 -6.66 5.22 1.80
CA VAL A 163 -6.72 5.27 3.27
C VAL A 163 -8.07 4.77 3.78
N GLU A 164 -9.17 5.12 3.11
CA GLU A 164 -10.50 4.59 3.40
C GLU A 164 -10.55 3.06 3.23
N PHE A 165 -10.08 2.57 2.07
CA PHE A 165 -9.94 1.13 1.82
C PHE A 165 -9.10 0.44 2.91
N TRP A 166 -7.97 1.04 3.28
CA TRP A 166 -7.10 0.51 4.32
C TRP A 166 -7.81 0.45 5.67
N LYS A 167 -8.46 1.53 6.11
CA LYS A 167 -9.24 1.59 7.36
C LYS A 167 -10.27 0.47 7.39
N HIS A 168 -11.08 0.35 6.35
CA HIS A 168 -12.08 -0.71 6.22
C HIS A 168 -11.46 -2.12 6.26
N LYS A 169 -10.30 -2.31 5.62
CA LYS A 169 -9.61 -3.62 5.58
C LYS A 169 -9.02 -4.02 6.93
N ILE A 170 -8.48 -3.08 7.71
CA ILE A 170 -7.90 -3.40 9.03
C ILE A 170 -8.97 -3.58 10.11
N THR A 171 -10.06 -2.81 10.08
CA THR A 171 -11.13 -2.91 11.08
C THR A 171 -11.89 -4.23 10.98
N LYS A 172 -12.05 -4.76 9.76
CA LYS A 172 -12.63 -6.09 9.52
C LYS A 172 -11.71 -7.26 9.86
N SER A 173 -10.46 -7.03 10.26
CA SER A 173 -9.50 -8.10 10.53
C SER A 173 -9.39 -8.40 12.04
N PRO A 174 -9.90 -9.56 12.52
CA PRO A 174 -9.75 -9.94 13.93
C PRO A 174 -8.30 -10.12 14.37
N LYS A 175 -7.41 -10.39 13.40
CA LYS A 175 -5.97 -10.49 13.64
C LYS A 175 -5.37 -9.14 14.03
N LEU A 176 -5.80 -8.06 13.40
CA LEU A 176 -5.22 -6.74 13.60
C LEU A 176 -5.94 -5.94 14.70
N SER A 177 -6.67 -6.60 15.62
CA SER A 177 -7.42 -5.91 16.67
C SER A 177 -6.51 -5.04 17.54
N PHE A 178 -5.39 -5.59 18.00
CA PHE A 178 -4.40 -4.85 18.79
C PHE A 178 -3.74 -3.72 17.96
N PHE A 179 -3.34 -4.02 16.73
CA PHE A 179 -2.81 -3.02 15.79
C PHE A 179 -3.73 -1.81 15.64
N CYS A 180 -5.03 -2.03 15.44
CA CYS A 180 -6.05 -0.99 15.27
C CYS A 180 -6.28 -0.14 16.52
N GLN A 181 -5.92 -0.62 17.72
CA GLN A 181 -6.00 0.19 18.94
C GLN A 181 -5.03 1.37 18.89
N PHE A 182 -3.83 1.18 18.30
CA PHE A 182 -2.78 2.21 18.25
C PHE A 182 -2.67 2.89 16.88
N LYS A 183 -2.89 2.17 15.78
CA LYS A 183 -2.73 2.68 14.43
C LYS A 183 -3.98 3.43 13.96
N LYS A 184 -4.06 4.73 14.24
CA LYS A 184 -5.19 5.60 13.81
C LYS A 184 -4.95 6.29 12.47
N ASP A 185 -3.71 6.68 12.21
CA ASP A 185 -3.31 7.44 11.03
C ASP A 185 -2.47 6.61 10.06
N TYR A 186 -2.62 6.87 8.77
CA TYR A 186 -1.78 6.26 7.73
C TYR A 186 -0.45 7.04 7.55
N LYS A 187 0.39 7.03 8.58
CA LYS A 187 1.70 7.70 8.59
C LYS A 187 2.80 6.79 9.13
N LEU A 188 4.05 7.21 9.04
CA LEU A 188 5.17 6.47 9.63
C LEU A 188 5.02 6.46 11.16
N GLU A 189 5.16 5.30 11.80
CA GLU A 189 5.04 5.22 13.26
C GLU A 189 6.28 5.78 13.97
N ASP A 190 6.04 6.58 15.02
CA ASP A 190 7.09 7.28 15.75
C ASP A 190 8.04 6.32 16.48
N TYR A 191 7.54 5.18 16.99
CA TYR A 191 8.40 4.22 17.69
C TYR A 191 9.55 3.70 16.82
N LEU A 192 9.39 3.67 15.49
CA LEU A 192 10.44 3.24 14.57
C LEU A 192 11.66 4.16 14.64
N HIS A 193 11.45 5.42 15.00
CA HIS A 193 12.48 6.42 15.25
C HIS A 193 12.93 6.48 16.71
N LEU A 194 12.01 6.27 17.66
CA LEU A 194 12.28 6.37 19.10
C LEU A 194 13.09 5.17 19.60
N ILE A 195 12.74 3.95 19.18
CA ILE A 195 13.46 2.73 19.58
C ILE A 195 14.74 2.61 18.75
N LYS A 196 15.88 2.94 19.37
CA LYS A 196 17.20 2.93 18.73
C LYS A 196 17.75 1.53 18.52
N ASN A 197 17.52 0.63 19.49
CA ASN A 197 17.96 -0.75 19.39
C ASN A 197 17.18 -1.48 18.28
N PRO A 198 17.82 -1.95 17.19
CA PRO A 198 17.12 -2.57 16.07
C PRO A 198 16.38 -3.86 16.45
N ILE A 199 16.89 -4.63 17.42
CA ILE A 199 16.26 -5.88 17.87
C ILE A 199 14.96 -5.57 18.61
N GLN A 200 15.00 -4.62 19.55
CA GLN A 200 13.81 -4.17 20.27
C GLN A 200 12.77 -3.58 19.32
N ARG A 201 13.20 -2.75 18.36
CA ARG A 201 12.30 -2.16 17.36
C ARG A 201 11.59 -3.24 16.55
N LYS A 202 12.32 -4.24 16.04
CA LYS A 202 11.74 -5.37 15.31
C LYS A 202 10.78 -6.17 16.17
N ASN A 203 11.13 -6.44 17.43
CA ASN A 203 10.25 -7.18 18.33
C ASN A 203 8.97 -6.41 18.63
N PHE A 204 9.05 -5.08 18.78
CA PHE A 204 7.88 -4.23 18.95
C PHE A 204 7.02 -4.18 17.69
N SER A 205 7.62 -4.07 16.49
CA SER A 205 6.89 -4.17 15.22
C SER A 205 6.17 -5.52 15.11
N LYS A 206 6.85 -6.63 15.42
CA LYS A 206 6.25 -7.97 15.42
C LYS A 206 5.08 -8.06 16.39
N PHE A 207 5.23 -7.49 17.58
CA PHE A 207 4.18 -7.46 18.59
C PHE A 207 2.95 -6.72 18.07
N ARG A 208 3.14 -5.49 17.57
CA ARG A 208 2.05 -4.64 17.07
C ARG A 208 1.24 -5.24 15.93
N ILE A 209 1.88 -5.95 15.00
CA ILE A 209 1.20 -6.48 13.79
C ILE A 209 0.79 -7.96 13.93
N SER A 210 0.79 -8.48 15.16
CA SER A 210 0.43 -9.88 15.46
C SER A 210 1.32 -10.88 14.71
N ASN A 211 2.64 -10.63 14.74
CA ASN A 211 3.70 -11.48 14.20
C ASN A 211 4.57 -12.10 15.32
N HIS A 212 3.93 -12.49 16.42
CA HIS A 212 4.53 -13.12 17.59
C HIS A 212 4.04 -14.57 17.75
N LYS A 213 4.38 -15.20 18.89
CA LYS A 213 4.05 -16.60 19.20
C LYS A 213 2.97 -16.78 20.28
N LEU A 214 2.37 -15.71 20.80
CA LEU A 214 1.24 -15.81 21.73
C LEU A 214 0.11 -16.68 21.16
N GLU A 215 -0.63 -17.36 22.04
CA GLU A 215 -1.68 -18.31 21.69
C GLU A 215 -2.78 -17.69 20.84
N ILE A 216 -3.04 -16.37 20.94
CA ILE A 216 -3.99 -15.70 20.04
C ILE A 216 -3.68 -15.93 18.55
N GLU A 217 -2.39 -15.97 18.20
CA GLU A 217 -1.89 -16.18 16.84
C GLU A 217 -1.46 -17.63 16.63
N TYR A 218 -0.78 -18.25 17.59
CA TYR A 218 -0.30 -19.63 17.49
C TYR A 218 -1.46 -20.64 17.50
N GLY A 219 -2.40 -20.52 18.44
CA GLY A 219 -3.59 -21.35 18.52
C GLY A 219 -4.53 -21.17 17.32
N ARG A 220 -4.53 -20.00 16.67
CA ARG A 220 -5.23 -19.77 15.40
C ARG A 220 -4.74 -20.70 14.30
N TYR A 221 -3.42 -20.92 14.18
CA TYR A 221 -2.86 -21.85 13.20
C TYR A 221 -3.22 -23.31 13.48
N LYS A 222 -3.62 -23.62 14.72
CA LYS A 222 -4.10 -24.93 15.16
C LYS A 222 -5.63 -25.05 15.17
N ASN A 223 -6.36 -24.06 14.65
CA ASN A 223 -7.83 -24.00 14.68
C ASN A 223 -8.44 -24.08 16.10
N ILE A 224 -7.71 -23.63 17.13
CA ILE A 224 -8.25 -23.54 18.49
C ILE A 224 -9.23 -22.35 18.55
N PRO A 225 -10.45 -22.49 19.10
CA PRO A 225 -11.39 -21.39 19.32
C PRO A 225 -10.76 -20.22 20.08
N ARG A 226 -11.15 -18.98 19.80
CA ARG A 226 -10.45 -17.78 20.32
C ARG A 226 -10.43 -17.76 21.85
N GLU A 227 -11.56 -18.07 22.45
CA GLU A 227 -11.83 -18.18 23.87
C GLU A 227 -11.03 -19.30 24.58
N GLN A 228 -10.52 -20.28 23.82
CA GLN A 228 -9.69 -21.38 24.35
C GLN A 228 -8.18 -21.12 24.17
N ARG A 229 -7.78 -19.99 23.58
CA ARG A 229 -6.36 -19.63 23.40
C ARG A 229 -5.80 -18.99 24.68
N LEU A 230 -5.79 -19.76 25.75
CA LEU A 230 -5.52 -19.27 27.11
C LEU A 230 -4.06 -18.88 27.31
N CYS A 231 -3.84 -17.89 28.18
CA CYS A 231 -2.52 -17.45 28.64
C CYS A 231 -1.79 -18.56 29.36
N LYS A 232 -0.53 -18.79 28.97
CA LYS A 232 0.35 -19.78 29.61
C LYS A 232 1.32 -19.14 30.59
N LEU A 233 1.34 -17.81 30.65
CA LEU A 233 2.24 -17.04 31.51
C LEU A 233 1.63 -16.72 32.87
N CYS A 234 0.30 -16.86 33.03
CA CYS A 234 -0.38 -16.66 34.30
C CYS A 234 -1.56 -17.63 34.45
N ASN A 235 -2.11 -17.69 35.67
CA ASN A 235 -3.22 -18.59 36.02
C ASN A 235 -4.61 -17.91 35.95
N SER A 236 -4.76 -16.80 35.23
CA SER A 236 -6.03 -16.06 35.21
C SER A 236 -7.12 -16.70 34.34
N GLY A 237 -6.78 -17.69 33.50
CA GLY A 237 -7.73 -18.29 32.56
C GLY A 237 -8.16 -17.35 31.42
N GLU A 238 -7.44 -16.24 31.21
CA GLU A 238 -7.72 -15.25 30.16
C GLU A 238 -7.08 -15.65 28.82
N VAL A 239 -7.57 -15.08 27.72
CA VAL A 239 -6.99 -15.28 26.38
C VAL A 239 -5.59 -14.64 26.29
N GLU A 240 -4.61 -15.37 25.73
CA GLU A 240 -3.24 -14.89 25.51
C GLU A 240 -3.15 -13.98 24.29
N ASP A 241 -3.71 -12.77 24.40
CA ASP A 241 -3.55 -11.73 23.39
C ASP A 241 -2.53 -10.66 23.78
N GLU A 242 -2.20 -9.79 22.83
CA GLU A 242 -1.23 -8.72 23.00
C GLU A 242 -1.62 -7.76 24.14
N PHE A 243 -2.91 -7.51 24.34
CA PHE A 243 -3.35 -6.61 25.40
C PHE A 243 -3.15 -7.24 26.77
N HIS A 244 -3.60 -8.50 26.94
CA HIS A 244 -3.43 -9.23 28.18
C HIS A 244 -1.95 -9.30 28.57
N VAL A 245 -1.08 -9.75 27.66
CA VAL A 245 0.36 -9.90 27.94
C VAL A 245 1.04 -8.57 28.28
N ALA A 246 0.62 -7.47 27.65
CA ALA A 246 1.25 -6.16 27.88
C ALA A 246 0.76 -5.45 29.15
N PHE A 247 -0.51 -5.63 29.54
CA PHE A 247 -1.14 -4.73 30.53
C PHE A 247 -1.87 -5.43 31.68
N ALA A 248 -2.22 -6.71 31.57
CA ALA A 248 -3.06 -7.40 32.55
C ALA A 248 -2.43 -8.69 33.13
N CYS A 249 -1.47 -9.28 32.43
CA CYS A 249 -0.82 -10.53 32.82
C CYS A 249 -0.01 -10.32 34.11
N LYS A 250 -0.42 -11.02 35.18
CA LYS A 250 0.33 -11.10 36.44
C LYS A 250 1.11 -12.41 36.44
N THR A 251 2.36 -12.34 36.02
CA THR A 251 3.33 -13.45 36.04
C THR A 251 3.71 -13.81 37.46
#